data_AF-A0A2V5P9T4-F1
#
_entry.id   AF-A0A2V5P9T4-F1
#
_cell.length_a   1.000
_cell.length_b   1.000
_cell.length_c   1.000
_cell.angle_alpha   90.00
_cell.angle_beta   90.00
_cell.angle_gamma   90.00
#
_symmetry.space_group_name_H-M   'P 1'
#
loop_
_entity.id
_entity.type
_entity.pdbx_description
1 polymer ?
#
loop_
_entity_poly.entity_id
_entity_poly.type
_entity_poly.pdbx_seq_one_letter_code
_entity_poly.pdbx_strand_id
1 'polypeptide(L)'
;YVTGMVGKWHMGQQSDRPGFDFWASFLGQGSYNDATFYVNGTATPTTGWVDDVSTDYALSFINSNYSNAFALHIGFKSPHGPTTPPDWAANLYSNSVSRAVPNLTVPPPYR
;
A
#
# COMPACT_ATOMS: atom_id res chain seq x y z
N TYR A 1 22.59 -0.51 5.44
CA TYR A 1 21.50 0.08 4.66
C TYR A 1 20.57 0.78 5.61
N VAL A 2 20.06 1.97 5.26
CA VAL A 2 18.88 2.55 5.92
C VAL A 2 17.65 1.82 5.40
N THR A 3 16.79 1.30 6.28
CA THR A 3 15.63 0.50 5.87
C THR A 3 14.32 1.24 6.07
N GLY A 4 13.48 1.24 5.02
CA GLY A 4 12.17 1.87 5.01
C GLY A 4 11.06 0.88 4.68
N MET A 5 9.90 1.02 5.33
CA MET A 5 8.66 0.32 4.96
C MET A 5 7.50 1.29 4.83
N VAL A 6 6.79 1.23 3.70
CA VAL A 6 5.64 2.10 3.45
C VAL A 6 4.44 1.28 2.95
N GLY A 7 3.25 1.65 3.41
CA GLY A 7 1.98 1.06 2.98
C GLY A 7 1.54 -0.15 3.82
N LYS A 8 1.05 -1.20 3.15
CA LYS A 8 0.45 -2.39 3.75
C LYS A 8 1.48 -3.33 4.35
N TRP A 9 1.29 -3.66 5.63
CA TRP A 9 2.09 -4.66 6.34
C TRP A 9 1.45 -6.04 6.39
N HIS A 10 0.13 -6.09 6.56
CA HIS A 10 -0.67 -7.31 6.55
C HIS A 10 -0.43 -8.30 7.72
N MET A 11 0.28 -7.93 8.79
CA MET A 11 0.32 -8.73 10.04
C MET A 11 -0.79 -8.30 11.03
N GLY A 12 -2.03 -8.24 10.55
CA GLY A 12 -3.19 -7.88 11.35
C GLY A 12 -3.12 -6.46 11.92
N GLN A 13 -3.30 -6.33 13.24
CA GLN A 13 -3.33 -5.06 13.97
C GLN A 13 -2.01 -4.74 14.67
N GLN A 14 -0.92 -5.40 14.29
CA GLN A 14 0.40 -5.12 14.87
C GLN A 14 0.74 -3.62 14.73
N SER A 15 1.06 -2.98 15.85
CA SER A 15 1.39 -1.56 15.89
C SER A 15 2.76 -1.25 15.29
N ASP A 16 3.70 -2.19 15.35
CA ASP A 16 5.11 -1.95 15.03
C ASP A 16 5.53 -2.57 13.68
N ARG A 17 6.64 -2.10 13.12
CA ARG A 17 7.28 -2.67 11.92
C ARG A 17 8.73 -3.04 12.24
N PRO A 18 8.96 -4.14 12.98
CA PRO A 18 10.29 -4.50 13.43
C PRO A 18 11.24 -4.73 12.24
N GLY A 19 12.49 -4.26 12.37
CA GLY A 19 13.53 -4.38 11.34
C GLY A 19 13.60 -3.22 10.35
N PHE A 20 12.72 -2.22 10.47
CA PHE A 20 12.76 -1.00 9.65
C PHE A 20 13.15 0.23 10.49
N ASP A 21 14.14 1.00 10.01
CA ASP A 21 14.56 2.26 10.64
C ASP A 21 13.46 3.34 10.52
N PHE A 22 12.73 3.33 9.40
CA PHE A 22 11.57 4.17 9.15
C PHE A 22 10.39 3.32 8.68
N TRP A 23 9.20 3.64 9.17
CA TRP A 23 8.00 3.09 8.58
C TRP A 23 6.81 4.04 8.62
N ALA A 24 6.02 4.01 7.56
CA ALA A 24 4.74 4.69 7.43
C ALA A 24 3.71 3.68 6.91
N SER A 25 2.87 3.15 7.81
CA SER A 25 1.99 2.01 7.49
C SER A 25 0.61 2.17 8.10
N PHE A 26 -0.41 1.65 7.44
CA PHE A 26 -1.76 1.51 8.00
C PHE A 26 -1.97 0.12 8.61
N LEU A 27 -2.95 0.02 9.51
CA LEU A 27 -3.30 -1.25 10.17
C LEU A 27 -4.27 -2.09 9.32
N GLY A 28 -4.17 -3.41 9.45
CA GLY A 28 -5.04 -4.37 8.78
C GLY A 28 -5.04 -4.22 7.26
N GLN A 29 -6.24 -4.08 6.69
CA GLN A 29 -6.44 -3.96 5.24
C GLN A 29 -6.34 -2.52 4.71
N GLY A 30 -6.36 -1.52 5.61
CA GLY A 30 -6.42 -0.09 5.27
C GLY A 30 -7.72 0.34 4.59
N SER A 31 -7.89 1.66 4.46
CA SER A 31 -8.94 2.30 3.65
C SER A 31 -8.36 2.78 2.33
N TYR A 32 -9.17 2.90 1.28
CA TYR A 32 -8.70 3.46 0.01
C TYR A 32 -8.55 4.98 0.07
N ASN A 33 -9.47 5.68 0.75
CA ASN A 33 -9.45 7.12 0.92
C ASN A 33 -9.23 7.46 2.41
N ASP A 34 -8.48 8.52 2.66
CA ASP A 34 -8.25 9.14 3.97
C ASP A 34 -7.82 8.13 5.04
N ALA A 35 -6.93 7.21 4.66
CA ALA A 35 -6.45 6.17 5.57
C ALA A 35 -5.56 6.78 6.67
N THR A 36 -5.77 6.38 7.92
CA THR A 36 -4.81 6.72 8.98
C THR A 36 -3.53 5.90 8.81
N PHE A 37 -2.41 6.59 8.62
CA PHE A 37 -1.09 6.00 8.66
C PHE A 37 -0.52 6.08 10.08
N TYR A 38 0.38 5.18 10.40
CA TYR A 38 1.20 5.25 11.59
C TYR A 38 2.63 5.48 11.12
N VAL A 39 3.19 6.61 11.49
CA VAL A 39 4.57 6.99 11.13
C VAL A 39 5.43 6.79 12.36
N ASN A 40 6.27 5.75 12.35
CA ASN A 40 7.06 5.31 13.50
C ASN A 40 6.24 5.23 14.80
N GLY A 41 5.02 4.69 14.71
CA GLY A 41 4.11 4.50 15.84
C GLY A 41 3.13 5.65 16.07
N THR A 42 3.34 6.81 15.45
CA THR A 42 2.46 7.97 15.61
C THR A 42 1.31 7.93 14.62
N ALA A 43 0.09 7.83 15.13
CA ALA A 43 -1.13 7.92 14.31
C ALA A 43 -1.20 9.28 13.61
N THR A 44 -1.24 9.24 12.29
CA THR A 44 -1.19 10.38 11.38
C THR A 44 -2.36 10.24 10.39
N PRO A 45 -3.48 10.94 10.64
CA PRO A 45 -4.57 11.03 9.66
C PRO A 45 -4.03 11.61 8.36
N THR A 46 -4.49 11.08 7.23
CA THR A 46 -4.07 11.54 5.89
C THR A 46 -5.29 11.91 5.06
N THR A 47 -5.05 12.61 3.96
CA THR A 47 -6.09 12.96 2.98
C THR A 47 -5.71 12.42 1.62
N GLY A 48 -6.68 11.86 0.91
CA GLY A 48 -6.52 11.36 -0.45
C GLY A 48 -6.41 9.84 -0.54
N TRP A 49 -5.98 9.38 -1.72
CA TRP A 49 -5.96 7.96 -2.04
C TRP A 49 -4.72 7.28 -1.47
N VAL A 50 -4.89 6.11 -0.86
CA VAL A 50 -3.89 5.47 0.01
C VAL A 50 -2.56 5.15 -0.67
N ASP A 51 -2.55 4.81 -1.96
CA ASP A 51 -1.29 4.53 -2.64
C ASP A 51 -0.60 5.83 -3.09
N ASP A 52 -1.34 6.93 -3.29
CA ASP A 52 -0.74 8.25 -3.49
C ASP A 52 -0.06 8.70 -2.19
N VAL A 53 -0.75 8.57 -1.05
CA VAL A 53 -0.18 8.83 0.29
C VAL A 53 1.04 7.92 0.56
N SER A 54 0.96 6.64 0.18
CA SER A 54 2.10 5.71 0.27
C SER A 54 3.27 6.17 -0.61
N THR A 55 2.98 6.68 -1.79
CA THR A 55 3.99 7.22 -2.71
C THR A 55 4.65 8.47 -2.12
N ASP A 56 3.90 9.37 -1.50
CA ASP A 56 4.45 10.57 -0.85
C ASP A 56 5.40 10.23 0.29
N TYR A 57 5.05 9.26 1.15
CA TYR A 57 5.96 8.77 2.20
C TYR A 57 7.20 8.10 1.64
N ALA A 58 7.06 7.33 0.56
CA ALA A 58 8.19 6.71 -0.13
C ALA A 58 9.14 7.77 -0.71
N LEU A 59 8.60 8.79 -1.38
CA LEU A 59 9.38 9.91 -1.90
C LEU A 59 10.08 10.68 -0.78
N SER A 60 9.41 10.92 0.35
CA SER A 60 10.00 11.56 1.52
C SER A 60 11.18 10.74 2.10
N PHE A 61 11.03 9.42 2.20
CA PHE A 61 12.11 8.52 2.62
C PHE A 61 13.30 8.57 1.66
N ILE A 62 13.06 8.50 0.36
CA ILE A 62 14.11 8.56 -0.67
C ILE A 62 14.83 9.92 -0.61
N ASN A 63 14.08 11.03 -0.55
CA ASN A 63 14.64 12.38 -0.47
C ASN A 63 15.46 12.62 0.80
N SER A 64 15.16 11.91 1.88
CA SER A 64 15.95 11.99 3.12
C SER A 64 17.19 11.10 3.10
N ASN A 65 17.24 10.10 2.21
CA ASN A 65 18.26 9.05 2.23
C ASN A 65 19.04 8.90 0.91
N TYR A 66 18.85 9.75 -0.09
CA TYR A 66 19.46 9.61 -1.41
C TYR A 66 21.00 9.56 -1.41
N SER A 67 21.64 10.13 -0.38
CA SER A 67 23.10 10.08 -0.18
C SER A 67 23.59 8.81 0.54
N ASN A 68 22.68 7.96 1.04
CA ASN A 68 22.97 6.76 1.80
C ASN A 68 22.57 5.51 0.99
N ALA A 69 23.23 4.37 1.25
CA ALA A 69 22.70 3.09 0.79
C ALA A 69 21.42 2.76 1.56
N PHE A 70 20.28 2.65 0.87
CA PHE A 70 18.97 2.35 1.47
C PHE A 70 18.27 1.15 0.82
N ALA A 71 17.35 0.55 1.56
CA ALA A 71 16.40 -0.44 1.06
C ALA A 71 14.99 -0.01 1.47
N LEU A 72 14.09 0.14 0.50
CA LEU A 72 12.72 0.59 0.73
C LEU A 72 11.74 -0.49 0.23
N HIS A 73 10.86 -0.95 1.11
CA HIS A 73 9.72 -1.80 0.75
C HIS A 73 8.45 -0.94 0.68
N ILE A 74 7.77 -0.97 -0.47
CA ILE A 74 6.48 -0.31 -0.68
C ILE A 74 5.42 -1.38 -0.93
N GLY A 75 4.48 -1.51 0.00
CA GLY A 75 3.34 -2.41 -0.12
C GLY A 75 2.08 -1.62 -0.44
N PHE A 76 1.74 -1.46 -1.72
CA PHE A 76 0.48 -0.79 -2.08
C PHE A 76 -0.75 -1.58 -1.59
N LYS A 77 -1.85 -0.87 -1.30
CA LYS A 77 -3.15 -1.51 -1.03
C LYS A 77 -3.71 -2.08 -2.33
N SER A 78 -3.55 -1.39 -3.44
CA SER A 78 -4.11 -1.83 -4.72
C SER A 78 -3.52 -3.13 -5.20
N PRO A 79 -4.32 -3.97 -5.89
CA PRO A 79 -5.73 -3.82 -6.22
C PRO A 79 -6.65 -4.58 -5.25
N HIS A 80 -6.34 -4.62 -3.95
CA HIS A 80 -7.09 -5.45 -3.00
C HIS A 80 -8.56 -5.03 -2.86
N GLY A 81 -9.47 -5.98 -2.59
CA GLY A 81 -10.87 -5.69 -2.30
C GLY A 81 -11.03 -4.58 -1.24
N PRO A 82 -11.93 -3.60 -1.44
CA PRO A 82 -13.04 -3.56 -2.41
C PRO A 82 -12.73 -3.00 -3.82
N THR A 83 -11.45 -2.88 -4.22
CA THR A 83 -11.06 -2.40 -5.57
C THR A 83 -11.57 -1.00 -5.96
N THR A 84 -11.78 -0.10 -4.99
CA THR A 84 -12.20 1.28 -5.26
C THR A 84 -11.06 2.04 -5.96
N PRO A 85 -11.24 2.51 -7.21
CA PRO A 85 -10.23 3.27 -7.92
C PRO A 85 -10.10 4.69 -7.33
N PRO A 86 -8.98 5.39 -7.58
CA PRO A 86 -8.89 6.82 -7.33
C PRO A 86 -9.84 7.59 -8.27
N ASP A 87 -10.25 8.79 -7.89
CA ASP A 87 -11.27 9.58 -8.60
C ASP A 87 -10.92 9.82 -10.08
N TRP A 88 -9.66 10.13 -10.37
CA TRP A 88 -9.19 10.35 -11.74
C TRP A 88 -9.29 9.09 -12.62
N ALA A 89 -9.27 7.90 -12.00
CA ALA A 89 -9.37 6.61 -12.69
C ALA A 89 -10.79 6.05 -12.75
N ALA A 90 -11.75 6.62 -12.00
CA ALA A 90 -13.07 6.03 -11.75
C ALA A 90 -13.85 5.67 -13.02
N ASN A 91 -13.67 6.45 -14.10
CA ASN A 91 -14.39 6.29 -15.35
C ASN A 91 -13.52 5.81 -16.53
N LEU A 92 -12.24 5.50 -16.32
CA LEU A 92 -11.32 5.11 -17.42
C LEU A 92 -11.82 3.90 -18.21
N TYR A 93 -12.55 3.01 -17.55
CA TYR A 93 -13.05 1.77 -18.11
C TYR A 93 -14.59 1.64 -18.02
N SER A 94 -15.32 2.77 -17.94
CA SER A 94 -16.79 2.76 -17.79
C SER A 94 -17.54 1.99 -18.90
N ASN A 95 -16.94 1.89 -20.09
CA ASN A 95 -17.48 1.15 -21.23
C ASN A 95 -16.86 -0.26 -21.41
N SER A 96 -16.07 -0.73 -20.44
CA SER A 96 -15.44 -2.05 -20.49
C SER A 96 -16.18 -3.05 -19.63
N VAL A 97 -16.26 -4.30 -20.12
CA VAL A 97 -16.84 -5.42 -19.37
C VAL A 97 -15.70 -6.31 -18.89
N SER A 98 -15.57 -6.45 -17.56
CA SER A 98 -14.65 -7.41 -16.96
C SER A 98 -15.12 -8.84 -17.25
N ARG A 99 -14.18 -9.74 -17.52
CA ARG A 99 -14.45 -11.16 -17.81
C ARG A 99 -13.64 -12.01 -16.85
N ALA A 100 -14.22 -13.10 -16.36
CA ALA A 100 -13.45 -14.12 -15.65
C ALA A 100 -12.37 -14.68 -16.59
N VAL A 101 -11.16 -14.86 -16.04
CA VAL A 101 -10.12 -15.63 -16.74
C VAL A 101 -10.61 -17.07 -16.92
N PRO A 102 -10.27 -17.76 -18.04
CA PRO A 102 -10.80 -19.11 -18.32
C PRO A 102 -10.54 -20.14 -17.21
N ASN A 103 -9.49 -19.93 -16.42
CA ASN A 103 -9.09 -20.81 -15.33
C ASN A 103 -9.52 -20.33 -13.93
N LEU A 104 -10.41 -19.33 -13.81
CA LEU A 104 -10.82 -18.78 -12.52
C LEU A 104 -11.37 -19.86 -11.57
N THR A 105 -12.03 -20.87 -12.11
CA THR A 105 -12.64 -21.98 -11.38
C THR A 105 -11.91 -23.31 -11.57
N VAL A 106 -10.77 -23.31 -12.25
CA VAL A 106 -9.99 -24.53 -12.50
C VAL A 106 -9.11 -24.81 -11.28
N PRO A 107 -9.24 -25.97 -10.62
CA PRO A 107 -8.40 -26.33 -9.49
C PRO A 107 -6.92 -26.35 -9.88
N PRO A 108 -6.00 -26.02 -8.95
CA PRO A 108 -4.57 -26.16 -9.22
C PRO A 108 -4.24 -27.60 -9.61
N PRO A 109 -3.34 -27.81 -10.60
CA PRO A 109 -3.01 -29.14 -11.11
C PRO A 109 -2.24 -30.00 -10.11
N TYR A 110 -1.82 -29.43 -8.98
CA TYR A 110 -1.07 -30.11 -7.93
C TYR A 110 -1.99 -30.39 -6.73
N ARG A 111 -2.14 -31.68 -6.41
CA ARG A 111 -2.69 -32.20 -5.15
C ARG A 111 -1.58 -32.85 -4.35
#